data_AF-A0A8F4FUC2-F1
#
_entry.id   AF-A0A8F4FUC2-F1
#
_cell.length_a   1.000
_cell.length_b   1.000
_cell.length_c   1.000
_cell.angle_alpha   90.00
_cell.angle_beta   90.00
_cell.angle_gamma   90.00
#
_symmetry.space_group_name_H-M   'P 1'
#
loop_
_entity.id
_entity.type
_entity.pdbx_description
1 polymer ?
#
loop_
_entity_poly.entity_id
_entity_poly.type
_entity_poly.pdbx_seq_one_letter_code
_entity_poly.pdbx_strand_id
1 'polypeptide(L)'
;MDPERRPDVLDQAAAAIDQVVDTVHADVRTGAEGIDAIGRVVAEFLATVPAEPDEVVLLLDYALEGARSIAEHPLVNDPVLVEYAEEVLGGVRAQPHLQAHLDLLLDRIDVAVRLGDPGSATELVELCRSGRRSHRHLVVLDGAAERIIRLAYRLGRADALAAAILPGPDGPAALAHHYWCRPQFDLALDLLAHLAADPDPGSASAAEAREHLLELVGFVETAGEAAVRLPLHLLSDDDRARLLDVHEARVSLFTADPLQVPVHLSILRDNRVVRAALWQALDASQI
;
A
#
# COMPACT_ATOMS: atom_id res chain seq x y z
N MET A 1 -6.62 -29.58 20.78
CA MET A 1 -6.84 -29.97 19.38
C MET A 1 -6.82 -31.49 19.31
N ASP A 2 -7.71 -32.05 18.52
CA ASP A 2 -7.80 -33.50 18.30
C ASP A 2 -6.66 -33.93 17.36
N PRO A 3 -5.75 -34.85 17.76
CA PRO A 3 -4.64 -35.29 16.91
C PRO A 3 -5.08 -35.93 15.59
N GLU A 4 -6.33 -36.42 15.49
CA GLU A 4 -6.90 -36.98 14.26
C GLU A 4 -7.24 -35.91 13.20
N ARG A 5 -7.37 -34.62 13.55
CA ARG A 5 -7.67 -33.53 12.60
C ARG A 5 -6.44 -32.89 11.95
N ARG A 6 -5.22 -33.21 12.41
CA ARG A 6 -3.96 -32.61 11.92
C ARG A 6 -3.47 -33.18 10.56
N PRO A 7 -3.54 -34.49 10.28
CA PRO A 7 -3.13 -35.05 9.00
C PRO A 7 -3.94 -34.49 7.81
N ASP A 8 -5.25 -34.31 8.02
CA ASP A 8 -6.18 -33.82 7.00
C ASP A 8 -5.83 -32.42 6.46
N VAL A 9 -5.14 -31.57 7.22
CA VAL A 9 -4.86 -30.18 6.80
C VAL A 9 -3.56 -30.05 6.02
N LEU A 10 -2.54 -30.86 6.34
CA LEU A 10 -1.33 -30.96 5.51
C LEU A 10 -1.66 -31.56 4.14
N ASP A 11 -2.50 -32.59 4.11
CA ASP A 11 -2.97 -33.20 2.86
C ASP A 11 -3.80 -32.21 2.01
N GLN A 12 -4.58 -31.32 2.66
CA GLN A 12 -5.29 -30.25 1.96
C GLN A 12 -4.34 -29.20 1.37
N ALA A 13 -3.30 -28.81 2.10
CA ALA A 13 -2.30 -27.87 1.57
C ALA A 13 -1.51 -28.48 0.40
N ALA A 14 -1.12 -29.75 0.51
CA ALA A 14 -0.49 -30.49 -0.58
C ALA A 14 -1.40 -30.58 -1.83
N ALA A 15 -2.67 -30.95 -1.64
CA ALA A 15 -3.64 -31.02 -2.74
C ALA A 15 -3.89 -29.66 -3.40
N ALA A 16 -3.86 -28.56 -2.64
CA ALA A 16 -3.97 -27.21 -3.20
C ALA A 16 -2.71 -26.80 -3.99
N ILE A 17 -1.51 -27.21 -3.54
CA ILE A 17 -0.27 -27.03 -4.31
C ILE A 17 -0.33 -27.81 -5.62
N ASP A 18 -0.76 -29.07 -5.58
CA ASP A 18 -0.91 -29.91 -6.77
C ASP A 18 -1.89 -29.28 -7.77
N GLN A 19 -3.02 -28.78 -7.29
CA GLN A 19 -4.00 -28.08 -8.12
C GLN A 19 -3.39 -26.85 -8.80
N VAL A 20 -2.51 -26.10 -8.12
CA VAL A 20 -1.82 -24.95 -8.71
C VAL A 20 -0.89 -25.42 -9.83
N VAL A 21 -0.08 -26.44 -9.58
CA VAL A 21 0.84 -27.03 -10.58
C VAL A 21 0.06 -27.49 -11.82
N ASP A 22 -1.04 -28.22 -11.61
CA ASP A 22 -1.91 -28.69 -12.70
C ASP A 22 -2.48 -27.53 -13.52
N THR A 23 -2.87 -26.42 -12.90
CA THR A 23 -3.37 -25.24 -13.62
C THR A 23 -2.30 -24.57 -14.49
N VAL A 24 -1.04 -24.58 -14.06
CA VAL A 24 0.08 -24.07 -14.86
C VAL A 24 0.39 -25.02 -16.02
N HIS A 25 0.43 -26.33 -15.76
CA HIS A 25 0.64 -27.34 -16.80
C HIS A 25 -0.48 -27.36 -17.86
N ALA A 26 -1.70 -27.01 -17.46
CA ALA A 26 -2.84 -26.84 -18.36
C ALA A 26 -2.86 -25.48 -19.10
N ASP A 27 -1.83 -24.64 -18.96
CA ASP A 27 -1.71 -23.31 -19.57
C ASP A 27 -2.84 -22.34 -19.16
N VAL A 28 -3.39 -22.52 -17.95
CA VAL A 28 -4.41 -21.64 -17.36
C VAL A 28 -3.77 -20.48 -16.60
N ARG A 29 -2.53 -20.66 -16.12
CA ARG A 29 -1.74 -19.67 -15.38
C ARG A 29 -0.32 -19.62 -15.93
N THR A 30 0.30 -18.45 -15.83
CA THR A 30 1.74 -18.31 -16.08
C THR A 30 2.56 -18.97 -14.95
N GLY A 31 3.82 -19.30 -15.23
CA GLY A 31 4.73 -19.88 -14.23
C GLY A 31 4.87 -19.01 -12.98
N ALA A 32 5.04 -17.69 -13.14
CA ALA A 32 5.15 -16.75 -12.03
C ALA A 32 3.87 -16.66 -11.18
N GLU A 33 2.68 -16.61 -11.82
CA GLU A 33 1.40 -16.67 -11.11
C GLU A 33 1.20 -17.99 -10.37
N GLY A 34 1.77 -19.08 -10.88
CA GLY A 34 1.86 -20.38 -10.23
C GLY A 34 2.68 -20.33 -8.95
N ILE A 35 3.91 -19.80 -9.02
CA ILE A 35 4.78 -19.64 -7.85
C ILE A 35 4.13 -18.76 -6.77
N ASP A 36 3.52 -17.64 -7.16
CA ASP A 36 2.78 -16.76 -6.23
C ASP A 36 1.62 -17.50 -5.56
N ALA A 37 0.92 -18.35 -6.30
CA ALA A 37 -0.19 -19.12 -5.77
C ALA A 37 0.27 -20.22 -4.81
N ILE A 38 1.38 -20.91 -5.09
CA ILE A 38 2.00 -21.85 -4.15
C ILE A 38 2.38 -21.12 -2.86
N GLY A 39 3.05 -19.96 -2.95
CA GLY A 39 3.41 -19.14 -1.79
C GLY A 39 2.19 -18.76 -0.93
N ARG A 40 1.06 -18.39 -1.56
CA ARG A 40 -0.20 -18.10 -0.85
C ARG A 40 -0.76 -19.31 -0.11
N VAL A 41 -0.77 -20.50 -0.73
CA VAL A 41 -1.25 -21.74 -0.08
C VAL A 41 -0.43 -22.04 1.17
N VAL A 42 0.90 -21.94 1.07
CA VAL A 42 1.79 -22.16 2.23
C VAL A 42 1.53 -21.11 3.31
N ALA A 43 1.42 -19.83 2.95
CA ALA A 43 1.14 -18.76 3.91
C ALA A 43 -0.21 -18.94 4.62
N GLU A 44 -1.25 -19.35 3.90
CA GLU A 44 -2.59 -19.62 4.45
C GLU A 44 -2.56 -20.81 5.42
N PHE A 45 -1.85 -21.88 5.08
CA PHE A 45 -1.64 -23.02 5.98
C PHE A 45 -0.95 -22.58 7.28
N LEU A 46 0.16 -21.85 7.18
CA LEU A 46 0.89 -21.37 8.36
C LEU A 46 0.10 -20.37 9.21
N ALA A 47 -0.82 -19.63 8.62
CA ALA A 47 -1.69 -18.71 9.34
C ALA A 47 -2.85 -19.41 10.07
N THR A 48 -3.32 -20.55 9.58
CA THR A 48 -4.53 -21.24 10.06
C THR A 48 -4.23 -22.38 11.02
N VAL A 49 -3.06 -23.02 10.92
CA VAL A 49 -2.69 -24.19 11.71
C VAL A 49 -1.43 -23.89 12.53
N PRO A 50 -1.44 -24.10 13.86
CA PRO A 50 -0.22 -24.17 14.64
C PRO A 50 0.52 -25.45 14.25
N ALA A 51 1.39 -25.32 13.25
CA ALA A 51 2.23 -26.36 12.68
C ALA A 51 3.51 -26.52 13.50
N GLU A 52 3.93 -27.76 13.71
CA GLU A 52 5.24 -28.05 14.31
C GLU A 52 6.36 -27.66 13.31
N PRO A 53 7.56 -27.30 13.77
CA PRO A 53 8.65 -26.88 12.88
C PRO A 53 8.96 -27.87 11.75
N ASP A 54 8.86 -29.18 12.02
CA ASP A 54 9.12 -30.23 11.03
C ASP A 54 8.03 -30.29 9.94
N GLU A 55 6.77 -30.00 10.28
CA GLU A 55 5.66 -29.93 9.32
C GLU A 55 5.80 -28.73 8.38
N VAL A 56 6.27 -27.59 8.92
CA VAL A 56 6.57 -26.39 8.15
C VAL A 56 7.70 -26.66 7.15
N VAL A 57 8.76 -27.32 7.58
CA VAL A 57 9.88 -27.71 6.69
C VAL A 57 9.37 -28.64 5.59
N LEU A 58 8.59 -29.66 5.94
CA LEU A 58 8.05 -30.61 4.97
C LEU A 58 7.16 -29.93 3.92
N LEU A 59 6.28 -29.01 4.33
CA LEU A 59 5.42 -28.28 3.40
C LEU A 59 6.22 -27.32 2.51
N LEU A 60 7.24 -26.65 3.03
CA LEU A 60 8.11 -25.77 2.25
C LEU A 60 8.91 -26.55 1.20
N ASP A 61 9.44 -27.72 1.59
CA ASP A 61 10.15 -28.62 0.66
C ASP A 61 9.21 -29.13 -0.43
N TYR A 62 7.97 -29.48 -0.08
CA TYR A 62 6.95 -29.91 -1.04
C TYR A 62 6.57 -28.78 -2.00
N ALA A 63 6.37 -27.56 -1.49
CA ALA A 63 6.08 -26.38 -2.28
C ALA A 63 7.21 -26.04 -3.27
N LEU A 64 8.47 -26.18 -2.82
CA LEU A 64 9.64 -25.98 -3.68
C LEU A 64 9.73 -27.04 -4.78
N GLU A 65 9.34 -28.28 -4.50
CA GLU A 65 9.26 -29.33 -5.52
C GLU A 65 8.17 -29.05 -6.57
N GLY A 66 7.00 -28.57 -6.13
CA GLY A 66 5.96 -28.08 -7.05
C GLY A 66 6.45 -26.91 -7.94
N ALA A 67 7.20 -25.98 -7.36
CA ALA A 67 7.83 -24.89 -8.10
C ALA A 67 8.86 -25.37 -9.13
N ARG A 68 9.69 -26.36 -8.78
CA ARG A 68 10.62 -27.01 -9.73
C ARG A 68 9.87 -27.69 -10.86
N SER A 69 8.77 -28.39 -10.56
CA SER A 69 7.92 -29.02 -11.58
C SER A 69 7.40 -28.00 -12.59
N ILE A 70 6.91 -26.84 -12.11
CA ILE A 70 6.50 -25.72 -12.98
C ILE A 70 7.68 -25.19 -13.81
N ALA A 71 8.83 -24.97 -13.18
CA ALA A 71 10.01 -24.39 -13.83
C ALA A 71 10.58 -25.31 -14.93
N GLU A 72 10.52 -26.63 -14.73
CA GLU A 72 11.00 -27.65 -15.68
C GLU A 72 9.96 -28.00 -16.75
N HIS A 73 8.71 -27.53 -16.63
CA HIS A 73 7.65 -27.85 -17.57
C HIS A 73 8.00 -27.35 -18.99
N PRO A 74 7.84 -28.16 -20.05
CA PRO A 74 8.30 -27.81 -21.41
C PRO A 74 7.71 -26.52 -22.01
N LEU A 75 6.53 -26.09 -21.55
CA LEU A 75 5.88 -24.85 -22.00
C LEU A 75 6.38 -23.60 -21.28
N VAL A 76 7.02 -23.76 -20.11
CA VAL A 76 7.52 -22.67 -19.28
C VAL A 76 9.04 -22.60 -19.36
N ASN A 77 9.73 -23.69 -18.98
CA ASN A 77 11.19 -23.88 -19.00
C ASN A 77 11.98 -22.61 -18.61
N ASP A 78 11.78 -22.14 -17.38
CA ASP A 78 12.44 -20.95 -16.85
C ASP A 78 13.09 -21.26 -15.47
N PRO A 79 14.42 -21.42 -15.42
CA PRO A 79 15.13 -21.73 -14.18
C PRO A 79 15.08 -20.58 -13.15
N VAL A 80 14.79 -19.34 -13.58
CA VAL A 80 14.66 -18.19 -12.67
C VAL A 80 13.45 -18.37 -11.75
N LEU A 81 12.44 -19.15 -12.16
CA LEU A 81 11.27 -19.41 -11.32
C LEU A 81 11.61 -20.20 -10.05
N VAL A 82 12.67 -21.01 -10.05
CA VAL A 82 13.12 -21.71 -8.84
C VAL A 82 13.73 -20.73 -7.84
N GLU A 83 14.60 -19.83 -8.31
CA GLU A 83 15.16 -18.76 -7.47
C GLU A 83 14.04 -17.85 -6.92
N TYR A 84 13.07 -17.50 -7.76
CA TYR A 84 11.89 -16.74 -7.34
C TYR A 84 11.06 -17.49 -6.27
N ALA A 85 10.85 -18.79 -6.44
CA ALA A 85 10.14 -19.61 -5.47
C ALA A 85 10.88 -19.72 -4.14
N GLU A 86 12.22 -19.84 -4.16
CA GLU A 86 13.03 -19.83 -2.94
C GLU A 86 12.90 -18.51 -2.18
N GLU A 87 12.89 -17.37 -2.88
CA GLU A 87 12.64 -16.06 -2.28
C GLU A 87 11.23 -15.97 -1.66
N VAL A 88 10.21 -16.39 -2.40
CA VAL A 88 8.81 -16.38 -1.94
C VAL A 88 8.64 -17.27 -0.70
N LEU A 89 9.09 -18.52 -0.75
CA LEU A 89 8.95 -19.50 0.34
C LEU A 89 9.83 -19.15 1.54
N GLY A 90 11.03 -18.60 1.31
CA GLY A 90 11.87 -18.04 2.36
C GLY A 90 11.18 -16.90 3.12
N GLY A 91 10.46 -16.04 2.39
CA GLY A 91 9.60 -15.00 2.96
C GLY A 91 8.46 -15.57 3.82
N VAL A 92 7.77 -16.59 3.33
CA VAL A 92 6.68 -17.28 4.06
C VAL A 92 7.18 -17.92 5.35
N ARG A 93 8.36 -18.58 5.34
CA ARG A 93 8.96 -19.15 6.55
C ARG A 93 9.29 -18.10 7.60
N ALA A 94 9.78 -16.93 7.18
CA ALA A 94 10.13 -15.84 8.08
C ALA A 94 8.89 -15.07 8.57
N GLN A 95 7.71 -15.29 7.97
CA GLN A 95 6.50 -14.50 8.17
C GLN A 95 6.06 -14.41 9.65
N PRO A 96 6.01 -15.47 10.47
CA PRO A 96 5.59 -15.34 11.87
C PRO A 96 6.54 -14.46 12.70
N HIS A 97 7.85 -14.57 12.47
CA HIS A 97 8.85 -13.76 13.16
C HIS A 97 8.81 -12.30 12.70
N LEU A 98 8.65 -12.07 11.39
CA LEU A 98 8.51 -10.74 10.82
C LEU A 98 7.19 -10.09 11.26
N GLN A 99 6.11 -10.86 11.36
CA GLN A 99 4.82 -10.40 11.87
C GLN A 99 4.93 -9.97 13.33
N ALA A 100 5.53 -10.81 14.19
CA ALA A 100 5.77 -10.45 15.59
C ALA A 100 6.68 -9.21 15.72
N HIS A 101 7.68 -9.08 14.84
CA HIS A 101 8.52 -7.88 14.79
C HIS A 101 7.70 -6.64 14.42
N LEU A 102 6.85 -6.74 13.38
CA LEU A 102 5.96 -5.67 12.98
C LEU A 102 5.00 -5.28 14.10
N ASP A 103 4.40 -6.26 14.78
CA ASP A 103 3.49 -6.03 15.91
C ASP A 103 4.19 -5.25 17.03
N LEU A 104 5.37 -5.70 17.44
CA LEU A 104 6.18 -5.02 18.45
C LEU A 104 6.57 -3.60 18.03
N LEU A 105 6.91 -3.40 16.76
CA LEU A 105 7.24 -2.08 16.21
C LEU A 105 6.03 -1.14 16.27
N LEU A 106 4.87 -1.59 15.79
CA LEU A 106 3.65 -0.79 15.75
C LEU A 106 3.12 -0.48 17.15
N ASP A 107 3.14 -1.45 18.07
CA ASP A 107 2.71 -1.26 19.45
C ASP A 107 3.63 -0.27 20.19
N ARG A 108 4.95 -0.38 19.97
CA ARG A 108 5.92 0.57 20.53
C ARG A 108 5.65 1.99 20.03
N ILE A 109 5.43 2.16 18.72
CA ILE A 109 5.12 3.47 18.13
C ILE A 109 3.79 4.01 18.68
N ASP A 110 2.73 3.20 18.73
CA ASP A 110 1.41 3.60 19.24
C ASP A 110 1.50 4.14 20.67
N VAL A 111 2.18 3.40 21.56
CA VAL A 111 2.36 3.80 22.96
C VAL A 111 3.20 5.09 23.06
N ALA A 112 4.34 5.14 22.38
CA ALA A 112 5.25 6.28 22.46
C ALA A 112 4.63 7.58 21.92
N VAL A 113 3.94 7.52 20.78
CA VAL A 113 3.25 8.69 20.20
C VAL A 113 2.13 9.18 21.12
N ARG A 114 1.33 8.28 21.71
CA ARG A 114 0.29 8.68 22.68
C ARG A 114 0.86 9.32 23.96
N LEU A 115 2.08 8.95 24.33
CA LEU A 115 2.81 9.57 25.44
C LEU A 115 3.51 10.88 25.04
N GLY A 116 3.38 11.31 23.78
CA GLY A 116 3.94 12.57 23.28
C GLY A 116 5.41 12.48 22.90
N ASP A 117 5.94 11.28 22.60
CA ASP A 117 7.31 11.15 22.09
C ASP A 117 7.42 11.62 20.62
N PRO A 118 8.14 12.73 20.34
CA PRO A 118 8.34 13.19 18.97
C PRO A 118 9.23 12.26 18.14
N GLY A 119 10.05 11.41 18.79
CA GLY A 119 10.91 10.44 18.12
C GLY A 119 10.10 9.38 17.37
N SER A 120 9.18 8.70 18.05
CA SER A 120 8.30 7.70 17.43
C SER A 120 7.31 8.30 16.42
N ALA A 121 6.90 9.56 16.60
CA ALA A 121 6.11 10.26 15.60
C ALA A 121 6.88 10.42 14.28
N THR A 122 8.15 10.83 14.37
CA THR A 122 9.04 10.95 13.21
C THR A 122 9.30 9.59 12.58
N GLU A 123 9.52 8.56 13.40
CA GLU A 123 9.72 7.19 12.93
C GLU A 123 8.54 6.66 12.11
N LEU A 124 7.30 6.96 12.52
CA LEU A 124 6.11 6.59 11.76
C LEU A 124 6.04 7.29 10.40
N VAL A 125 6.41 8.58 10.33
CA VAL A 125 6.50 9.32 9.07
C VAL A 125 7.56 8.70 8.15
N GLU A 126 8.73 8.37 8.68
CA GLU A 126 9.80 7.72 7.90
C GLU A 126 9.40 6.33 7.40
N LEU A 127 8.67 5.57 8.22
CA LEU A 127 8.13 4.27 7.83
C LEU A 127 7.15 4.42 6.67
N CYS A 128 6.27 5.43 6.69
CA CYS A 128 5.38 5.75 5.59
C CYS A 128 6.12 6.22 4.32
N ARG A 129 7.09 7.12 4.47
CA ARG A 129 7.85 7.71 3.36
C ARG A 129 8.78 6.74 2.66
N SER A 130 9.43 5.85 3.41
CA SER A 130 10.56 5.07 2.91
C SER A 130 10.54 3.59 3.31
N GLY A 131 9.46 3.10 3.92
CA GLY A 131 9.38 1.76 4.49
C GLY A 131 9.73 0.64 3.52
N ARG A 132 9.44 0.79 2.21
CA ARG A 132 9.84 -0.21 1.20
C ARG A 132 11.36 -0.34 1.04
N ARG A 133 12.10 0.72 1.36
CA ARG A 133 13.56 0.77 1.31
C ARG A 133 14.18 0.42 2.65
N SER A 134 13.75 1.08 3.72
CA SER A 134 14.33 0.94 5.06
C SER A 134 13.90 -0.35 5.77
N HIS A 135 12.68 -0.82 5.52
CA HIS A 135 12.05 -1.95 6.20
C HIS A 135 11.43 -2.94 5.20
N ARG A 136 12.13 -3.18 4.07
CA ARG A 136 11.64 -4.03 2.97
C ARG A 136 11.08 -5.37 3.49
N HIS A 137 11.81 -6.02 4.39
CA HIS A 137 11.45 -7.31 4.98
C HIS A 137 10.14 -7.29 5.80
N LEU A 138 9.73 -6.14 6.35
CA LEU A 138 8.44 -6.00 7.05
C LEU A 138 7.32 -5.62 6.09
N VAL A 139 7.61 -4.78 5.09
CA VAL A 139 6.59 -4.24 4.16
C VAL A 139 6.19 -5.25 3.08
N VAL A 140 7.00 -6.28 2.84
CA VAL A 140 6.62 -7.43 1.98
C VAL A 140 5.57 -8.34 2.63
N LEU A 141 5.34 -8.23 3.94
CA LEU A 141 4.28 -8.99 4.61
C LEU A 141 2.91 -8.54 4.11
N ASP A 142 2.04 -9.52 3.86
CA ASP A 142 0.67 -9.23 3.47
C ASP A 142 -0.04 -8.39 4.55
N GLY A 143 -0.76 -7.36 4.12
CA GLY A 143 -1.44 -6.41 5.01
C GLY A 143 -0.54 -5.45 5.80
N ALA A 144 0.80 -5.56 5.77
CA ALA A 144 1.65 -4.71 6.61
C ALA A 144 1.52 -3.20 6.32
N ALA A 145 1.54 -2.83 5.03
CA ALA A 145 1.36 -1.44 4.62
C ALA A 145 0.01 -0.88 5.08
N GLU A 146 -1.08 -1.66 4.95
CA GLU A 146 -2.39 -1.29 5.45
C GLU A 146 -2.38 -1.06 6.97
N ARG A 147 -1.74 -1.95 7.73
CA ARG A 147 -1.65 -1.82 9.20
C ARG A 147 -0.90 -0.57 9.63
N ILE A 148 0.20 -0.23 8.95
CA ILE A 148 0.98 0.99 9.21
C ILE A 148 0.13 2.24 8.90
N ILE A 149 -0.55 2.26 7.75
CA ILE A 149 -1.43 3.37 7.34
C ILE A 149 -2.58 3.55 8.34
N ARG A 150 -3.22 2.46 8.78
CA ARG A 150 -4.28 2.51 9.79
C ARG A 150 -3.78 2.98 11.15
N LEU A 151 -2.53 2.69 11.52
CA LEU A 151 -1.92 3.23 12.73
C LEU A 151 -1.75 4.75 12.64
N ALA A 152 -1.22 5.26 11.52
CA ALA A 152 -1.10 6.70 11.28
C ALA A 152 -2.44 7.43 11.41
N TYR A 153 -3.49 6.89 10.79
CA TYR A 153 -4.84 7.42 10.93
C TYR A 153 -5.35 7.41 12.38
N ARG A 154 -5.20 6.29 13.10
CA ARG A 154 -5.66 6.16 14.50
C ARG A 154 -4.98 7.17 15.43
N LEU A 155 -3.73 7.49 15.15
CA LEU A 155 -2.93 8.48 15.88
C LEU A 155 -3.16 9.93 15.39
N GLY A 156 -4.03 10.15 14.39
CA GLY A 156 -4.29 11.46 13.81
C GLY A 156 -3.09 12.07 13.08
N ARG A 157 -2.17 11.24 12.58
CA ARG A 157 -0.92 11.66 11.91
C ARG A 157 -1.15 11.89 10.43
N ALA A 158 -1.66 13.08 10.10
CA ALA A 158 -1.89 13.50 8.72
C ALA A 158 -0.59 13.55 7.91
N ASP A 159 0.50 14.00 8.54
CA ASP A 159 1.86 14.00 8.00
C ASP A 159 2.35 12.61 7.56
N ALA A 160 2.12 11.59 8.38
CA ALA A 160 2.49 10.22 8.05
C ALA A 160 1.62 9.64 6.92
N LEU A 161 0.33 9.93 6.88
CA LEU A 161 -0.55 9.53 5.78
C LEU A 161 -0.12 10.18 4.46
N ALA A 162 0.15 11.49 4.47
CA ALA A 162 0.64 12.22 3.32
C ALA A 162 1.99 11.66 2.83
N ALA A 163 2.92 11.40 3.75
CA ALA A 163 4.23 10.83 3.43
C ALA A 163 4.14 9.45 2.76
N ALA A 164 3.09 8.66 3.01
CA ALA A 164 2.88 7.36 2.39
C ALA A 164 2.56 7.44 0.88
N ILE A 165 2.04 8.58 0.42
CA ILE A 165 1.51 8.78 -0.94
C ILE A 165 2.17 9.94 -1.70
N LEU A 166 3.02 10.73 -1.03
CA LEU A 166 3.64 11.93 -1.60
C LEU A 166 4.52 11.58 -2.81
N PRO A 167 4.23 12.15 -4.00
CA PRO A 167 5.10 12.00 -5.15
C PRO A 167 6.44 12.72 -4.92
N GLY A 168 7.55 12.11 -5.29
CA GLY A 168 8.88 12.71 -5.13
C GLY A 168 10.03 11.76 -5.48
N PRO A 169 11.28 12.19 -5.26
CA PRO A 169 12.47 11.35 -5.49
C PRO A 169 12.42 10.04 -4.69
N ASP A 170 11.82 10.09 -3.51
CA ASP A 170 11.60 8.93 -2.64
C ASP A 170 10.24 8.25 -2.87
N GLY A 171 9.41 8.74 -3.79
CA GLY A 171 8.07 8.19 -4.09
C GLY A 171 8.05 6.67 -4.28
N PRO A 172 8.95 6.07 -5.08
CA PRO A 172 9.01 4.61 -5.23
C PRO A 172 9.29 3.83 -3.94
N ALA A 173 9.83 4.48 -2.90
CA ALA A 173 10.07 3.89 -1.59
C ALA A 173 8.91 4.10 -0.60
N ALA A 174 7.94 4.94 -0.94
CA ALA A 174 6.76 5.19 -0.12
C ALA A 174 5.88 3.94 -0.02
N LEU A 175 5.25 3.75 1.14
CA LEU A 175 4.45 2.54 1.40
C LEU A 175 3.30 2.38 0.42
N ALA A 176 2.69 3.49 0.03
CA ALA A 176 1.48 3.56 -0.77
C ALA A 176 1.74 4.30 -2.10
N HIS A 177 2.85 4.02 -2.75
CA HIS A 177 3.12 4.58 -4.09
C HIS A 177 2.05 4.18 -5.11
N HIS A 178 1.54 5.16 -5.87
CA HIS A 178 0.35 5.01 -6.72
C HIS A 178 0.46 3.93 -7.81
N TYR A 179 1.66 3.69 -8.35
CA TYR A 179 1.86 2.68 -9.40
C TYR A 179 1.85 1.23 -8.90
N TRP A 180 2.39 0.98 -7.70
CA TRP A 180 2.64 -0.38 -7.22
C TRP A 180 1.63 -0.84 -6.18
N CYS A 181 0.99 0.10 -5.50
CA CYS A 181 0.27 -0.16 -4.25
C CYS A 181 -1.05 0.58 -4.25
N ARG A 182 -1.79 0.44 -5.36
CA ARG A 182 -3.01 1.20 -5.60
C ARG A 182 -4.05 1.09 -4.47
N PRO A 183 -4.35 -0.09 -3.90
CA PRO A 183 -5.28 -0.19 -2.77
C PRO A 183 -4.81 0.58 -1.54
N GLN A 184 -3.52 0.56 -1.24
CA GLN A 184 -2.95 1.29 -0.10
C GLN A 184 -2.90 2.79 -0.35
N PHE A 185 -2.67 3.21 -1.59
CA PHE A 185 -2.73 4.61 -2.02
C PHE A 185 -4.15 5.18 -1.84
N ASP A 186 -5.16 4.47 -2.36
CA ASP A 186 -6.56 4.86 -2.22
C ASP A 186 -6.96 4.91 -0.73
N LEU A 187 -6.55 3.90 0.07
CA LEU A 187 -6.80 3.87 1.52
C LEU A 187 -6.18 5.06 2.25
N ALA A 188 -4.90 5.37 1.99
CA ALA A 188 -4.22 6.48 2.65
C ALA A 188 -4.86 7.83 2.31
N LEU A 189 -5.23 8.04 1.04
CA LEU A 189 -5.98 9.21 0.60
C LEU A 189 -7.36 9.31 1.26
N ASP A 190 -8.10 8.22 1.36
CA ASP A 190 -9.44 8.19 1.98
C ASP A 190 -9.37 8.51 3.48
N LEU A 191 -8.37 7.97 4.18
CA LEU A 191 -8.16 8.25 5.61
C LEU A 191 -7.70 9.70 5.84
N LEU A 192 -6.85 10.24 4.96
CA LEU A 192 -6.44 11.64 5.00
C LEU A 192 -7.64 12.57 4.76
N ALA A 193 -8.50 12.24 3.79
CA ALA A 193 -9.76 12.93 3.53
C ALA A 193 -10.70 12.92 4.74
N HIS A 194 -10.79 11.77 5.42
CA HIS A 194 -11.59 11.64 6.62
C HIS A 194 -11.08 12.55 7.76
N LEU A 195 -9.76 12.63 7.98
CA LEU A 195 -9.19 13.56 8.97
C LEU A 195 -9.46 15.02 8.57
N ALA A 196 -9.29 15.35 7.29
CA ALA A 196 -9.50 16.71 6.79
C ALA A 196 -10.96 17.18 6.93
N ALA A 197 -11.92 16.27 6.89
CA ALA A 197 -13.35 16.54 6.99
C ALA A 197 -13.85 16.80 8.43
N ASP A 198 -12.99 16.71 9.44
CA ASP A 198 -13.33 17.11 10.81
C ASP A 198 -13.61 18.63 10.86
N PRO A 199 -14.85 19.03 11.23
CA PRO A 199 -15.27 20.43 11.22
C PRO A 199 -14.74 21.23 12.40
N ASP A 200 -14.10 20.60 13.40
CA ASP A 200 -13.55 21.32 14.55
C ASP A 200 -12.37 22.23 14.12
N PRO A 201 -12.52 23.58 14.20
CA PRO A 201 -11.45 24.50 13.84
C PRO A 201 -10.23 24.42 14.77
N GLY A 202 -10.37 23.83 15.97
CA GLY A 202 -9.27 23.58 16.89
C GLY A 202 -8.47 22.30 16.62
N SER A 203 -8.94 21.45 15.69
CA SER A 203 -8.31 20.18 15.36
C SER A 203 -7.07 20.39 14.49
N ALA A 204 -5.88 20.35 15.13
CA ALA A 204 -4.60 20.49 14.44
C ALA A 204 -4.42 19.43 13.33
N SER A 205 -4.85 18.18 13.60
CA SER A 205 -4.81 17.08 12.63
C SER A 205 -5.69 17.36 11.40
N ALA A 206 -6.87 17.95 11.59
CA ALA A 206 -7.78 18.29 10.50
C ALA A 206 -7.20 19.40 9.60
N ALA A 207 -6.61 20.43 10.22
CA ALA A 207 -5.95 21.51 9.50
C ALA A 207 -4.74 21.00 8.69
N GLU A 208 -3.89 20.18 9.32
CA GLU A 208 -2.74 19.56 8.67
C GLU A 208 -3.15 18.61 7.53
N ALA A 209 -4.22 17.84 7.71
CA ALA A 209 -4.75 16.97 6.66
C ALA A 209 -5.29 17.75 5.44
N ARG A 210 -5.97 18.87 5.66
CA ARG A 210 -6.40 19.78 4.58
C ARG A 210 -5.20 20.36 3.83
N GLU A 211 -4.17 20.80 4.56
CA GLU A 211 -2.93 21.29 3.97
C GLU A 211 -2.25 20.24 3.08
N HIS A 212 -2.11 19.01 3.56
CA HIS A 212 -1.51 17.95 2.76
C HIS A 212 -2.36 17.55 1.55
N LEU A 213 -3.69 17.54 1.65
CA LEU A 213 -4.53 17.32 0.47
C LEU A 213 -4.34 18.43 -0.56
N LEU A 214 -4.23 19.70 -0.15
CA LEU A 214 -3.94 20.82 -1.05
C LEU A 214 -2.56 20.67 -1.70
N GLU A 215 -1.55 20.26 -0.94
CA GLU A 215 -0.23 19.95 -1.47
C GLU A 215 -0.29 18.83 -2.53
N LEU A 216 -1.02 17.76 -2.25
CA LEU A 216 -1.22 16.64 -3.17
C LEU A 216 -1.99 17.03 -4.44
N VAL A 217 -2.81 18.08 -4.41
CA VAL A 217 -3.44 18.64 -5.62
C VAL A 217 -2.40 19.24 -6.59
N GLY A 218 -1.22 19.61 -6.08
CA GLY A 218 -0.11 20.16 -6.86
C GLY A 218 0.54 19.17 -7.82
N PHE A 219 0.55 17.87 -7.50
CA PHE A 219 1.27 16.86 -8.29
C PHE A 219 0.39 16.24 -9.38
N VAL A 220 0.98 15.90 -10.53
CA VAL A 220 0.24 15.33 -11.66
C VAL A 220 -0.35 13.96 -11.29
N GLU A 221 0.36 13.19 -10.47
CA GLU A 221 0.06 11.82 -10.08
C GLU A 221 -1.11 11.71 -9.11
N THR A 222 -1.33 12.73 -8.28
CA THR A 222 -2.32 12.72 -7.19
C THR A 222 -3.44 13.74 -7.37
N ALA A 223 -3.32 14.68 -8.32
CA ALA A 223 -4.14 15.89 -8.35
C ALA A 223 -5.65 15.66 -8.35
N GLY A 224 -6.15 14.87 -9.30
CA GLY A 224 -7.59 14.63 -9.41
C GLY A 224 -8.13 13.92 -8.18
N GLU A 225 -7.35 12.99 -7.62
CA GLU A 225 -7.75 12.12 -6.52
C GLU A 225 -7.73 12.82 -5.17
N ALA A 226 -6.76 13.70 -4.95
CA ALA A 226 -6.73 14.59 -3.79
C ALA A 226 -7.84 15.64 -3.90
N ALA A 227 -8.07 16.22 -5.09
CA ALA A 227 -9.06 17.27 -5.29
C ALA A 227 -10.50 16.81 -5.03
N VAL A 228 -10.88 15.58 -5.42
CA VAL A 228 -12.22 15.04 -5.10
C VAL A 228 -12.43 14.78 -3.60
N ARG A 229 -11.35 14.72 -2.83
CA ARG A 229 -11.35 14.41 -1.39
C ARG A 229 -11.21 15.65 -0.51
N LEU A 230 -10.95 16.82 -1.10
CA LEU A 230 -10.87 18.07 -0.35
C LEU A 230 -12.24 18.44 0.25
N PRO A 231 -12.31 18.77 1.55
CA PRO A 231 -13.54 19.27 2.18
C PRO A 231 -13.70 20.77 1.87
N LEU A 232 -14.16 21.08 0.66
CA LEU A 232 -14.16 22.45 0.09
C LEU A 232 -14.88 23.51 0.93
N HIS A 233 -15.89 23.09 1.68
CA HIS A 233 -16.67 23.95 2.58
C HIS A 233 -15.93 24.31 3.88
N LEU A 234 -14.86 23.60 4.22
CA LEU A 234 -14.04 23.83 5.41
C LEU A 234 -12.71 24.55 5.07
N LEU A 235 -12.47 24.86 3.79
CA LEU A 235 -11.26 25.56 3.39
C LEU A 235 -11.30 27.02 3.85
N SER A 236 -10.18 27.49 4.38
CA SER A 236 -9.97 28.90 4.69
C SER A 236 -9.79 29.73 3.40
N ASP A 237 -9.79 31.06 3.52
CA ASP A 237 -9.51 31.92 2.37
C ASP A 237 -8.08 31.72 1.83
N ASP A 238 -7.12 31.45 2.71
CA ASP A 238 -5.73 31.13 2.32
C ASP A 238 -5.65 29.78 1.57
N ASP A 239 -6.41 28.77 2.02
CA ASP A 239 -6.51 27.48 1.34
C ASP A 239 -7.12 27.61 -0.06
N ARG A 240 -8.16 28.43 -0.19
CA ARG A 240 -8.80 28.72 -1.49
C ARG A 240 -7.85 29.44 -2.43
N ALA A 241 -7.08 30.41 -1.92
CA ALA A 241 -6.05 31.10 -2.70
C ALA A 241 -4.96 30.12 -3.17
N ARG A 242 -4.48 29.24 -2.30
CA ARG A 242 -3.52 28.18 -2.68
C ARG A 242 -4.09 27.25 -3.76
N LEU A 243 -5.36 26.85 -3.65
CA LEU A 243 -6.01 26.01 -4.66
C LEU A 243 -6.11 26.73 -6.02
N LEU A 244 -6.35 28.04 -6.03
CA LEU A 244 -6.29 28.87 -7.24
C LEU A 244 -4.89 28.88 -7.83
N ASP A 245 -3.85 29.15 -7.02
CA ASP A 245 -2.46 29.16 -7.47
C ASP A 245 -2.06 27.82 -8.10
N VAL A 246 -2.46 26.70 -7.48
CA VAL A 246 -2.24 25.35 -8.03
C VAL A 246 -2.96 25.18 -9.36
N HIS A 247 -4.21 25.64 -9.48
CA HIS A 247 -4.95 25.57 -10.74
C HIS A 247 -4.23 26.35 -11.85
N GLU A 248 -3.80 27.58 -11.57
CA GLU A 248 -3.11 28.45 -12.54
C GLU A 248 -1.76 27.89 -12.96
N ALA A 249 -0.97 27.38 -12.01
CA ALA A 249 0.30 26.71 -12.29
C ALA A 249 0.11 25.50 -13.21
N ARG A 250 -0.93 24.68 -12.96
CA ARG A 250 -1.27 23.53 -13.80
C ARG A 250 -1.72 23.95 -15.19
N VAL A 251 -2.62 24.94 -15.31
CA VAL A 251 -3.04 25.46 -16.63
C VAL A 251 -1.81 25.93 -17.40
N SER A 252 -0.91 26.67 -16.75
CA SER A 252 0.33 27.15 -17.37
C SER A 252 1.21 26.00 -17.85
N LEU A 253 1.41 24.95 -17.04
CA LEU A 253 2.19 23.76 -17.39
C LEU A 253 1.69 23.05 -18.67
N PHE A 254 0.37 23.05 -18.90
CA PHE A 254 -0.25 22.34 -20.03
C PHE A 254 -0.63 23.25 -21.21
N THR A 255 -0.49 24.57 -21.08
CA THR A 255 -0.77 25.55 -22.16
C THR A 255 0.48 26.26 -22.67
N ALA A 256 1.53 26.40 -21.85
CA ALA A 256 2.80 26.99 -22.25
C ALA A 256 3.67 25.95 -22.98
N ASP A 257 3.62 26.01 -24.31
CA ASP A 257 4.37 25.17 -25.26
C ASP A 257 3.89 23.70 -25.34
N PRO A 258 3.48 23.19 -26.52
CA PRO A 258 3.13 21.79 -26.70
C PRO A 258 4.42 20.98 -26.72
N LEU A 259 5.05 20.80 -25.56
CA LEU A 259 5.90 19.64 -25.37
C LEU A 259 5.05 18.44 -25.80
N GLN A 260 5.58 17.62 -26.72
CA GLN A 260 4.96 16.37 -27.16
C GLN A 260 4.91 15.32 -26.03
N VAL A 261 4.71 15.77 -24.78
CA VAL A 261 4.30 14.92 -23.68
C VAL A 261 2.92 14.40 -24.09
N PRO A 262 2.75 13.08 -24.27
CA PRO A 262 1.45 12.53 -24.50
C PRO A 262 0.57 12.94 -23.31
N VAL A 263 -0.32 13.91 -23.52
CA VAL A 263 -1.27 14.32 -22.49
C VAL A 263 -2.25 13.18 -22.35
N HIS A 264 -2.00 12.33 -21.37
CA HIS A 264 -2.89 11.23 -21.04
C HIS A 264 -4.27 11.81 -20.67
N LEU A 265 -5.35 11.15 -21.09
CA LEU A 265 -6.72 11.64 -20.84
C LEU A 265 -7.01 11.87 -19.34
N SER A 266 -6.29 11.18 -18.45
CA SER A 266 -6.35 11.40 -17.00
C SER A 266 -5.98 12.84 -16.61
N ILE A 267 -4.92 13.41 -17.20
CA ILE A 267 -4.45 14.76 -16.87
C ILE A 267 -5.50 15.82 -17.21
N LEU A 268 -6.16 15.68 -18.38
CA LEU A 268 -7.25 16.58 -18.78
C LEU A 268 -8.47 16.43 -17.86
N ARG A 269 -8.76 15.20 -17.40
CA ARG A 269 -9.82 14.93 -16.42
C ARG A 269 -9.48 15.57 -15.09
N ASP A 270 -8.25 15.43 -14.60
CA ASP A 270 -7.81 15.98 -13.32
C ASP A 270 -7.88 17.49 -13.31
N ASN A 271 -7.48 18.16 -14.40
CA ASN A 271 -7.63 19.61 -14.50
C ASN A 271 -9.09 20.07 -14.43
N ARG A 272 -10.04 19.29 -14.98
CA ARG A 272 -11.47 19.58 -14.85
C ARG A 272 -11.96 19.37 -13.41
N VAL A 273 -11.46 18.34 -12.73
CA VAL A 273 -11.77 18.06 -11.32
C VAL A 273 -11.26 19.19 -10.43
N VAL A 274 -9.98 19.58 -10.57
CA VAL A 274 -9.38 20.69 -9.80
C VAL A 274 -10.15 21.99 -10.04
N ARG A 275 -10.51 22.29 -11.28
CA ARG A 275 -11.34 23.47 -11.61
C ARG A 275 -12.72 23.42 -10.95
N ALA A 276 -13.36 22.25 -10.94
CA ALA A 276 -14.66 22.08 -10.29
C ALA A 276 -14.56 22.25 -8.77
N ALA A 277 -13.50 21.71 -8.16
CA ALA A 277 -13.20 21.86 -6.74
C ALA A 277 -12.99 23.33 -6.37
N LEU A 278 -12.21 24.08 -7.17
CA LEU A 278 -12.03 25.53 -6.97
C LEU A 278 -13.37 26.28 -7.03
N TRP A 279 -14.21 25.99 -8.03
CA TRP A 279 -15.52 26.63 -8.15
C TRP A 279 -16.41 26.36 -6.94
N GLN A 280 -16.48 25.11 -6.49
CA GLN A 280 -17.24 24.72 -5.29
C GLN A 280 -16.69 25.36 -4.01
N ALA A 281 -15.36 25.49 -3.87
CA ALA A 281 -14.74 26.13 -2.71
C ALA A 281 -15.04 27.64 -2.63
N LEU A 282 -15.11 28.32 -3.79
CA LEU A 282 -15.47 29.73 -3.88
C LEU A 282 -16.98 29.99 -3.73
N ASP A 283 -17.82 29.02 -4.09
CA ASP A 283 -19.26 29.09 -3.86
C ASP A 283 -19.57 28.92 -2.37
N ALA A 284 -18.91 27.95 -1.72
CA ALA A 284 -19.07 27.70 -0.28
C ALA A 284 -18.66 28.87 0.62
N SER A 285 -17.81 29.80 0.14
CA SER A 285 -17.41 30.99 0.92
C SER A 285 -18.49 32.08 0.97
N GLN A 286 -19.54 31.96 0.16
CA GLN A 286 -20.61 32.96 0.04
C GLN A 286 -21.83 32.65 0.93
N ILE A 287 -21.81 31.52 1.65
CA ILE A 287 -22.87 31.02 2.54
C ILE A 287 -22.52 31.33 3.99
#